data_AF-A0A497QEG1-F1
#
_entry.id   AF-A0A497QEG1-F1
#
_cell.length_a   1.000
_cell.length_b   1.000
_cell.length_c   1.000
_cell.angle_alpha   90.00
_cell.angle_beta   90.00
_cell.angle_gamma   90.00
#
_symmetry.space_group_name_H-M   'P 1'
#
loop_
_entity.id
_entity.type
_entity.pdbx_description
1 polymer ?
#
loop_
_entity_poly.entity_id
_entity_poly.type
_entity_poly.pdbx_seq_one_letter_code
_entity_poly.pdbx_strand_id
1 'polypeptide(L)'
;MSKKTTKKRTSKSKLVRVPGLGLSVKLFRHEGVTKSPTQIATLLRGVPYKPKGKKDIAAGFVDVKASGKNVRASFIAGFRVRVLTYDADGNLTPVHYVSVDRGEVIIKTDRGTVEVRGSERVARKFRKLYEELTGASLSPLNLNGGTKRLYDQAKNIDAVLLTGIEKGNLSQLEFRGHSIQTEAEIGLYARKYKGSITRFRGTFSYPSGAFLTTTVNAETGSLMVYKSGDGILEKDLTWIVDLMEEAALE
;
A
#
# COMPACT_ATOMS: atom_id res chain seq x y z
N MET A 1 49.22 10.62 -14.28
CA MET A 1 48.13 9.70 -13.90
C MET A 1 46.86 10.50 -13.67
N SER A 2 45.89 10.44 -14.58
CA SER A 2 44.63 11.21 -14.48
C SER A 2 43.57 10.40 -13.73
N LYS A 3 43.18 10.86 -12.54
CA LYS A 3 42.10 10.27 -11.74
C LYS A 3 40.77 10.53 -12.45
N LYS A 4 40.21 9.50 -13.10
CA LYS A 4 38.82 9.50 -13.58
C LYS A 4 37.88 9.59 -12.37
N THR A 5 37.41 10.80 -12.08
CA THR A 5 36.28 11.04 -11.19
C THR A 5 35.02 10.45 -11.84
N THR A 6 34.57 9.31 -11.34
CA THR A 6 33.32 8.68 -11.76
C THR A 6 32.18 9.60 -11.31
N LYS A 7 31.62 10.39 -12.23
CA LYS A 7 30.39 11.17 -12.00
C LYS A 7 29.30 10.22 -11.50
N LYS A 8 28.96 10.32 -10.22
CA LYS A 8 27.84 9.63 -9.59
C LYS A 8 26.58 10.08 -10.32
N ARG A 9 26.06 9.23 -11.21
CA ARG A 9 24.87 9.49 -12.03
C ARG A 9 23.71 9.65 -11.04
N THR A 10 23.31 10.89 -10.77
CA THR A 10 22.09 11.18 -10.01
C THR A 10 20.94 10.49 -10.73
N SER A 11 20.42 9.41 -10.13
CA SER A 11 19.25 8.74 -10.67
C SER A 11 18.16 9.79 -10.76
N LYS A 12 17.72 10.13 -11.98
CA LYS A 12 16.54 10.99 -12.17
C LYS A 12 15.44 10.43 -11.28
N SER A 13 14.90 11.24 -10.37
CA SER A 13 13.86 10.80 -9.45
C SER A 13 12.67 10.31 -10.29
N LYS A 14 12.42 9.00 -10.26
CA LYS A 14 11.34 8.40 -11.02
C LYS A 14 10.02 8.87 -10.41
N LEU A 15 9.18 9.51 -11.22
CA LEU A 15 7.82 9.90 -10.80
C LEU A 15 6.90 8.68 -10.98
N VAL A 16 6.20 8.30 -9.91
CA VAL A 16 5.13 7.31 -9.95
C VAL A 16 3.83 8.03 -10.27
N ARG A 17 3.29 7.76 -11.46
CA ARG A 17 1.99 8.28 -11.87
C ARG A 17 0.89 7.50 -11.17
N VAL A 18 -0.05 8.22 -10.59
CA VAL A 18 -1.12 7.65 -9.78
C VAL A 18 -2.46 7.94 -10.46
N PRO A 19 -3.25 6.90 -10.81
CA PRO A 19 -4.62 7.11 -11.26
C PRO A 19 -5.49 7.55 -10.09
N GLY A 20 -6.25 8.64 -10.25
CA GLY A 20 -7.14 9.17 -9.22
C GLY A 20 -6.47 10.10 -8.20
N LEU A 21 -7.05 10.16 -7.00
CA LEU A 21 -6.70 11.14 -5.95
C LEU A 21 -5.42 10.81 -5.18
N GLY A 22 -5.01 9.54 -5.14
CA GLY A 22 -3.89 9.09 -4.32
C GLY A 22 -3.51 7.64 -4.57
N LEU A 23 -2.31 7.27 -4.13
CA LEU A 23 -1.77 5.92 -4.29
C LEU A 23 -2.08 5.12 -3.04
N SER A 24 -2.84 4.04 -3.21
CA SER A 24 -2.98 3.04 -2.17
C SER A 24 -1.78 2.10 -2.18
N VAL A 25 -1.25 1.84 -0.99
CA VAL A 25 -0.18 0.88 -0.76
C VAL A 25 -0.64 -0.08 0.33
N LYS A 26 -0.50 -1.38 0.03
CA LYS A 26 -0.76 -2.47 0.97
C LYS A 26 0.55 -3.16 1.30
N LEU A 27 0.82 -3.35 2.58
CA LEU A 27 1.99 -4.03 3.09
C LEU A 27 1.58 -5.36 3.72
N PHE A 28 2.33 -6.40 3.38
CA PHE A 28 2.16 -7.74 3.93
C PHE A 28 3.46 -8.19 4.56
N ARG A 29 3.38 -8.95 5.65
CA ARG A 29 4.45 -9.86 6.07
C ARG A 29 4.29 -11.15 5.30
N HIS A 30 5.40 -11.72 4.82
CA HIS A 30 5.41 -13.02 4.19
C HIS A 30 6.27 -14.01 4.98
N GLU A 31 5.72 -15.19 5.21
CA GLU A 31 6.38 -16.26 5.96
C GLU A 31 6.44 -17.53 5.12
N GLY A 32 7.38 -18.43 5.42
CA GLY A 32 7.52 -19.72 4.71
C GLY A 32 8.16 -19.64 3.32
N VAL A 33 8.74 -18.50 2.93
CA VAL A 33 9.44 -18.36 1.65
C VAL A 33 10.86 -18.90 1.77
N THR A 34 11.10 -20.07 1.17
CA THR A 34 12.43 -20.70 1.07
C THR A 34 13.16 -20.38 -0.24
N LYS A 35 12.51 -19.66 -1.15
CA LYS A 35 13.00 -19.41 -2.51
C LYS A 35 13.82 -18.12 -2.57
N SER A 36 14.90 -18.13 -3.33
CA SER A 36 15.70 -16.93 -3.58
C SER A 36 14.93 -15.90 -4.42
N PRO A 37 15.33 -14.61 -4.42
CA PRO A 37 14.73 -13.59 -5.27
C PRO A 37 14.67 -13.96 -6.75
N THR A 38 15.70 -14.65 -7.26
CA THR A 38 15.75 -15.10 -8.66
C THR A 38 14.73 -16.22 -8.93
N GLN A 39 14.60 -17.17 -8.01
CA GLN A 39 13.59 -18.24 -8.09
C GLN A 39 12.17 -17.68 -8.02
N ILE A 40 11.90 -16.74 -7.11
CA ILE A 40 10.62 -16.04 -7.02
C ILE A 40 10.33 -15.33 -8.35
N ALA A 41 11.27 -14.55 -8.87
CA ALA A 41 11.09 -13.87 -10.15
C ALA A 41 10.78 -14.82 -11.31
N THR A 42 11.42 -16.00 -11.36
CA THR A 42 11.12 -17.03 -12.35
C THR A 42 9.69 -17.56 -12.22
N LEU A 43 9.21 -17.84 -11.00
CA LEU A 43 7.82 -18.27 -10.77
C LEU A 43 6.82 -17.21 -11.22
N LEU A 44 7.06 -15.93 -10.89
CA LEU A 44 6.17 -14.85 -11.32
C LEU A 44 6.15 -14.70 -12.85
N ARG A 45 7.29 -14.86 -13.53
CA ARG A 45 7.33 -14.87 -15.01
C ARG A 45 6.57 -16.06 -15.61
N GLY A 46 6.45 -17.16 -14.87
CA GLY A 46 5.64 -18.32 -15.24
C GLY A 46 4.14 -18.04 -15.31
N VAL A 47 3.65 -16.92 -14.75
CA VAL A 47 2.25 -16.50 -14.81
C VAL A 47 2.11 -15.15 -15.53
N PRO A 48 2.37 -15.09 -16.84
CA PRO A 48 2.28 -13.84 -17.59
C PRO A 48 0.83 -13.39 -17.74
N TYR A 49 0.59 -12.08 -17.69
CA TYR A 49 -0.73 -11.53 -18.02
C TYR A 49 -1.02 -11.68 -19.52
N LYS A 50 -1.91 -12.61 -19.87
CA LYS A 50 -2.31 -12.93 -21.25
C LYS A 50 -3.84 -13.10 -21.37
N PRO A 51 -4.63 -12.01 -21.38
CA PRO A 51 -6.08 -12.10 -21.52
C PRO A 51 -6.46 -12.64 -22.91
N LYS A 52 -7.40 -13.60 -22.97
CA LYS A 52 -7.91 -14.18 -24.22
C LYS A 52 -8.86 -13.25 -24.99
N GLY A 53 -9.33 -12.18 -24.36
CA GLY A 53 -10.20 -11.17 -24.98
C GLY A 53 -10.58 -10.04 -24.00
N LYS A 54 -11.32 -9.05 -24.49
CA LYS A 54 -11.73 -7.86 -23.70
C LYS A 54 -12.59 -8.16 -22.46
N LYS A 55 -13.27 -9.31 -22.46
CA LYS A 55 -14.12 -9.77 -21.34
C LYS A 55 -13.42 -10.78 -20.42
N ASP A 56 -12.13 -11.06 -20.63
CA ASP A 56 -11.37 -11.98 -19.80
C ASP A 56 -10.93 -11.31 -18.48
N ILE A 57 -11.15 -12.01 -17.36
CA ILE A 57 -10.79 -11.55 -16.01
C ILE A 57 -9.42 -12.08 -15.56
N ALA A 58 -8.56 -12.41 -16.52
CA ALA A 58 -7.18 -12.86 -16.33
C ALA A 58 -6.40 -11.99 -15.34
N ALA A 59 -5.43 -12.61 -14.66
CA ALA A 59 -4.49 -11.94 -13.80
C ALA A 59 -3.08 -12.50 -14.03
N GLY A 60 -2.06 -11.67 -13.92
CA GLY A 60 -0.68 -12.09 -14.14
C GLY A 60 0.32 -10.94 -14.15
N PHE A 61 1.56 -11.27 -14.50
CA PHE A 61 2.69 -10.35 -14.45
C PHE A 61 3.15 -9.91 -15.84
N VAL A 62 3.71 -8.70 -15.94
CA VAL A 62 4.20 -8.13 -17.22
C VAL A 62 5.70 -7.81 -17.19
N ASP A 63 6.19 -7.13 -16.15
CA ASP A 63 7.60 -6.74 -16.01
C ASP A 63 8.11 -7.23 -14.66
N VAL A 64 8.86 -8.34 -14.64
CA VAL A 64 9.38 -8.98 -13.43
C VAL A 64 10.91 -8.92 -13.41
N LYS A 65 11.46 -8.24 -12.41
CA LYS A 65 12.90 -8.02 -12.23
C LYS A 65 13.31 -8.36 -10.80
N ALA A 66 14.31 -9.23 -10.68
CA ALA A 66 15.02 -9.44 -9.42
C ALA A 66 16.22 -8.48 -9.37
N SER A 67 16.44 -7.85 -8.22
CA SER A 67 17.58 -6.98 -7.97
C SER A 67 17.98 -7.07 -6.50
N GLY A 68 19.14 -7.66 -6.23
CA GLY A 68 19.60 -7.93 -4.86
C GLY A 68 18.58 -8.78 -4.10
N LYS A 69 18.11 -8.25 -2.96
CA LYS A 69 17.13 -8.86 -2.06
C LYS A 69 15.67 -8.54 -2.42
N ASN A 70 15.45 -7.89 -3.56
CA ASN A 70 14.13 -7.42 -3.98
C ASN A 70 13.69 -8.07 -5.29
N VAL A 71 12.38 -8.35 -5.40
CA VAL A 71 11.71 -8.68 -6.66
C VAL A 71 10.65 -7.62 -6.93
N ARG A 72 10.79 -6.89 -8.05
CA ARG A 72 9.82 -5.89 -8.50
C ARG A 72 9.01 -6.46 -9.67
N ALA A 73 7.70 -6.38 -9.59
CA ALA A 73 6.79 -6.91 -10.60
C ALA A 73 5.64 -5.94 -10.92
N SER A 74 5.33 -5.73 -12.21
CA SER A 74 4.03 -5.18 -12.61
C SER A 74 2.98 -6.29 -12.62
N PHE A 75 1.92 -6.15 -11.82
CA PHE A 75 0.81 -7.09 -11.75
C PHE A 75 -0.47 -6.44 -12.32
N ILE A 76 -1.18 -7.17 -13.17
CA ILE A 76 -2.43 -6.72 -13.80
C ILE A 76 -3.51 -7.74 -13.50
N ALA A 77 -4.70 -7.27 -13.17
CA ALA A 77 -5.84 -8.15 -12.92
C ALA A 77 -7.15 -7.58 -13.48
N GLY A 78 -7.88 -8.42 -14.20
CA GLY A 78 -9.25 -8.15 -14.63
C GLY A 78 -10.26 -8.49 -13.54
N PHE A 79 -11.35 -7.73 -13.50
CA PHE A 79 -12.41 -7.87 -12.51
C PHE A 79 -13.77 -7.70 -13.15
N ARG A 80 -14.70 -8.62 -12.85
CA ARG A 80 -16.09 -8.47 -13.24
C ARG A 80 -16.74 -7.37 -12.41
N VAL A 81 -17.34 -6.40 -13.07
CA VAL A 81 -18.12 -5.31 -12.48
C VAL A 81 -19.53 -5.41 -13.02
N ARG A 82 -20.52 -5.43 -12.14
CA ARG A 82 -21.94 -5.41 -12.49
C ARG A 82 -22.39 -3.95 -12.53
N VAL A 83 -22.93 -3.54 -13.66
CA VAL A 83 -23.55 -2.22 -13.85
C VAL A 83 -25.02 -2.46 -14.20
N LEU A 84 -25.90 -1.64 -13.65
CA LEU A 84 -27.31 -1.68 -14.03
C LEU A 84 -27.53 -0.74 -15.20
N THR A 85 -28.15 -1.24 -16.26
CA THR A 85 -28.52 -0.47 -17.45
C THR A 85 -30.02 -0.61 -17.67
N TYR A 86 -30.63 0.34 -18.34
CA TYR A 86 -32.02 0.19 -18.78
C TYR A 86 -32.07 -0.69 -20.03
N ASP A 87 -32.99 -1.65 -20.07
CA ASP A 87 -33.35 -2.34 -21.30
C ASP A 87 -34.29 -1.48 -22.17
N ALA A 88 -34.72 -2.03 -23.31
CA ALA A 88 -35.60 -1.33 -24.25
C ALA A 88 -36.97 -0.97 -23.63
N ASP A 89 -37.38 -1.68 -22.58
CA ASP A 89 -38.66 -1.50 -21.89
C ASP A 89 -38.52 -0.59 -20.65
N GLY A 90 -37.33 -0.05 -20.41
CA GLY A 90 -37.04 0.82 -19.26
C GLY A 90 -36.82 0.09 -17.94
N ASN A 91 -36.66 -1.24 -17.95
CA ASN A 91 -36.34 -2.01 -16.75
C ASN A 91 -34.83 -2.06 -16.48
N LEU A 92 -34.45 -2.04 -15.21
CA LEU A 92 -33.05 -2.17 -14.82
C LEU A 92 -32.56 -3.62 -14.99
N THR A 93 -31.64 -3.82 -15.93
CA THR A 93 -31.00 -5.11 -16.20
C THR A 93 -29.50 -5.07 -15.88
N PRO A 94 -28.93 -6.16 -15.34
CA PRO A 94 -27.52 -6.20 -15.02
C PRO A 94 -26.66 -6.54 -16.23
N VAL A 95 -25.75 -5.63 -16.58
CA VAL A 95 -24.70 -5.85 -17.58
C VAL A 95 -23.35 -5.99 -16.90
N HIS A 96 -22.52 -6.89 -17.42
CA HIS A 96 -21.20 -7.15 -16.87
C HIS A 96 -20.09 -6.56 -17.74
N TYR A 97 -19.28 -5.71 -17.13
CA TYR A 97 -18.05 -5.18 -17.71
C TYR A 97 -16.84 -5.79 -17.01
N VAL A 98 -15.69 -5.72 -17.67
CA VAL A 98 -14.40 -6.06 -17.05
C VAL A 98 -13.65 -4.76 -16.79
N SER A 99 -13.38 -4.49 -15.51
CA SER A 99 -12.42 -3.47 -15.08
C SER A 99 -11.05 -4.11 -15.00
N VAL A 100 -10.03 -3.46 -15.54
CA VAL A 100 -8.64 -3.91 -15.43
C VAL A 100 -7.89 -2.94 -14.55
N ASP A 101 -7.37 -3.45 -13.43
CA ASP A 101 -6.53 -2.66 -12.53
C ASP A 101 -5.08 -3.13 -12.67
N ARG A 102 -4.16 -2.18 -12.46
CA ARG A 102 -2.72 -2.43 -12.46
C ARG A 102 -2.14 -2.03 -11.11
N GLY A 103 -1.20 -2.83 -10.62
CA GLY A 103 -0.38 -2.50 -9.47
C GLY A 103 1.09 -2.84 -9.69
N GLU A 104 1.91 -2.27 -8.84
CA GLU A 104 3.32 -2.61 -8.72
C GLU A 104 3.54 -3.35 -7.40
N VAL A 105 4.25 -4.47 -7.48
CA VAL A 105 4.57 -5.33 -6.36
C VAL A 105 6.07 -5.29 -6.13
N ILE A 106 6.48 -5.14 -4.88
CA ILE A 106 7.88 -5.19 -4.45
C ILE A 106 7.96 -6.20 -3.30
N ILE A 107 8.62 -7.32 -3.55
CA ILE A 107 8.87 -8.38 -2.55
C ILE A 107 10.27 -8.15 -2.00
N LYS A 108 10.39 -7.93 -0.69
CA LYS A 108 11.64 -7.65 0.02
C LYS A 108 12.01 -8.87 0.87
N THR A 109 12.82 -9.77 0.31
CA THR A 109 13.08 -11.08 0.95
C THR A 109 13.93 -10.99 2.20
N ASP A 110 14.69 -9.90 2.37
CA ASP A 110 15.49 -9.64 3.56
C ASP A 110 14.68 -9.11 4.74
N ARG A 111 13.62 -8.35 4.46
CA ARG A 111 12.68 -7.86 5.48
C ARG A 111 11.51 -8.80 5.73
N GLY A 112 11.29 -9.78 4.85
CA GLY A 112 10.12 -10.65 4.92
C GLY A 112 8.82 -9.89 4.63
N THR A 113 8.87 -8.86 3.79
CA THR A 113 7.70 -8.01 3.50
C THR A 113 7.37 -7.97 2.01
N VAL A 114 6.09 -7.73 1.70
CA VAL A 114 5.62 -7.47 0.35
C VAL A 114 4.85 -6.17 0.32
N GLU A 115 5.26 -5.26 -0.56
CA GLU A 115 4.60 -4.00 -0.83
C GLU A 115 3.81 -4.10 -2.14
N VAL A 116 2.51 -3.78 -2.09
CA VAL A 116 1.64 -3.71 -3.26
C VAL A 116 1.11 -2.29 -3.41
N ARG A 117 1.59 -1.59 -4.44
CA ARG A 117 1.12 -0.26 -4.86
C ARG A 117 -0.01 -0.44 -5.86
N GLY A 118 -1.25 -0.26 -5.44
CA GLY A 118 -2.42 -0.50 -6.28
C GLY A 118 -3.70 -0.64 -5.45
N SER A 119 -4.83 -0.91 -6.10
CA SER A 119 -6.10 -1.08 -5.41
C SER A 119 -6.10 -2.30 -4.48
N GLU A 120 -6.93 -2.28 -3.42
CA GLU A 120 -7.12 -3.43 -2.52
C GLU A 120 -7.55 -4.70 -3.26
N ARG A 121 -8.26 -4.57 -4.39
CA ARG A 121 -8.65 -5.72 -5.22
C ARG A 121 -7.43 -6.35 -5.91
N VAL A 122 -6.49 -5.53 -6.37
CA VAL A 122 -5.20 -5.98 -6.93
C VAL A 122 -4.37 -6.67 -5.84
N ALA A 123 -4.25 -6.05 -4.66
CA ALA A 123 -3.51 -6.63 -3.54
C ALA A 123 -4.04 -8.01 -3.12
N ARG A 124 -5.37 -8.18 -3.04
CA ARG A 124 -5.99 -9.48 -2.72
C ARG A 124 -5.73 -10.55 -3.78
N LYS A 125 -5.86 -10.21 -5.07
CA LYS A 125 -5.56 -11.16 -6.16
C LYS A 125 -4.09 -11.53 -6.21
N PHE A 126 -3.20 -10.56 -6.04
CA PHE A 126 -1.76 -10.79 -5.96
C PHE A 126 -1.44 -11.74 -4.80
N ARG A 127 -1.96 -11.45 -3.59
CA ARG A 127 -1.73 -12.27 -2.40
C ARG A 127 -2.03 -13.75 -2.67
N LYS A 128 -3.25 -14.05 -3.14
CA LYS A 128 -3.67 -15.42 -3.42
C LYS A 128 -2.73 -16.12 -4.41
N LEU A 129 -2.40 -15.44 -5.51
CA LEU A 129 -1.52 -15.99 -6.54
C LEU A 129 -0.09 -16.20 -6.02
N TYR A 130 0.41 -15.28 -5.20
CA TYR A 130 1.75 -15.39 -4.64
C TYR A 130 1.87 -16.52 -3.64
N GLU A 131 0.89 -16.67 -2.74
CA GLU A 131 0.80 -17.80 -1.79
C GLU A 131 0.77 -19.13 -2.55
N GLU A 132 -0.03 -19.24 -3.61
CA GLU A 132 -0.13 -20.43 -4.48
C GLU A 132 1.21 -20.76 -5.17
N LEU A 133 1.89 -19.77 -5.73
CA LEU A 133 3.13 -19.99 -6.48
C LEU A 133 4.33 -20.32 -5.57
N THR A 134 4.38 -19.71 -4.39
CA THR A 134 5.57 -19.76 -3.54
C THR A 134 5.44 -20.71 -2.37
N GLY A 135 4.22 -21.05 -1.95
CA GLY A 135 3.91 -21.73 -0.70
C GLY A 135 3.97 -20.82 0.53
N ALA A 136 4.12 -19.50 0.32
CA ALA A 136 4.16 -18.52 1.41
C ALA A 136 2.80 -18.35 2.07
N SER A 137 2.81 -17.83 3.30
CA SER A 137 1.64 -17.21 3.92
C SER A 137 1.82 -15.71 3.97
N LEU A 138 0.85 -14.94 3.47
CA LEU A 138 0.86 -13.47 3.56
C LEU A 138 -0.15 -13.01 4.60
N SER A 139 0.30 -12.27 5.59
CA SER A 139 -0.55 -11.58 6.56
C SER A 139 -0.39 -10.07 6.41
N PRO A 140 -1.43 -9.25 6.71
CA PRO A 140 -1.25 -7.80 6.75
C PRO A 140 -0.10 -7.42 7.68
N LEU A 141 0.74 -6.47 7.26
CA LEU A 141 1.82 -5.96 8.11
C LEU A 141 1.23 -5.05 9.19
N ASN A 142 0.82 -5.64 10.31
CA ASN A 142 0.29 -4.89 11.44
C ASN A 142 1.39 -4.03 12.09
N LEU A 143 1.09 -2.76 12.34
CA LEU A 143 1.98 -1.78 12.96
C LEU A 143 1.88 -1.80 14.49
N ASN A 144 1.79 -2.99 15.09
CA ASN A 144 1.57 -3.22 16.53
C ASN A 144 2.43 -2.26 17.37
N GLY A 145 1.83 -1.23 17.98
CA GLY A 145 2.56 -0.23 18.79
C GLY A 145 3.28 0.87 18.00
N GLY A 146 3.90 0.57 16.87
CA GLY A 146 4.64 1.55 16.05
C GLY A 146 3.77 2.60 15.33
N THR A 147 2.44 2.47 15.38
CA THR A 147 1.52 3.48 14.83
C THR A 147 1.71 4.85 15.50
N LYS A 148 2.07 4.88 16.79
CA LYS A 148 2.36 6.14 17.49
C LYS A 148 3.59 6.84 16.89
N ARG A 149 4.65 6.10 16.58
CA ARG A 149 5.86 6.66 15.92
C ARG A 149 5.52 7.33 14.58
N LEU A 150 4.62 6.73 13.80
CA LEU A 150 4.15 7.32 12.54
C LEU A 150 3.28 8.56 12.78
N TYR A 151 2.40 8.49 13.78
CA TYR A 151 1.55 9.60 14.18
C TYR A 151 2.38 10.81 14.61
N ASP A 152 3.39 10.62 15.44
CA ASP A 152 4.27 11.68 15.96
C ASP A 152 5.13 12.34 14.87
N GLN A 153 5.33 11.68 13.73
CA GLN A 153 6.04 12.25 12.57
C GLN A 153 5.16 13.09 11.64
N ALA A 154 3.84 13.00 11.78
CA ALA A 154 2.94 13.83 10.98
C ALA A 154 2.98 15.28 11.50
N LYS A 155 3.12 16.24 10.58
CA LYS A 155 3.12 17.67 10.90
C LYS A 155 1.74 18.17 11.34
N ASN A 156 0.70 17.68 10.66
CA ASN A 156 -0.69 18.00 10.91
C ASN A 156 -1.50 16.72 10.91
N ILE A 157 -2.46 16.60 11.84
CA ILE A 157 -3.40 15.49 11.91
C ILE A 157 -4.80 16.02 11.64
N ASP A 158 -5.50 15.38 10.68
CA ASP A 158 -6.86 15.74 10.28
C ASP A 158 -7.92 14.80 10.90
N ALA A 159 -7.54 13.55 11.12
CA ALA A 159 -8.44 12.54 11.66
C ALA A 159 -7.69 11.42 12.38
N VAL A 160 -8.31 10.88 13.44
CA VAL A 160 -7.80 9.73 14.21
C VAL A 160 -8.95 8.81 14.56
N LEU A 161 -8.74 7.51 14.41
CA LEU A 161 -9.60 6.45 14.91
C LEU A 161 -8.88 5.70 16.02
N LEU A 162 -9.52 5.64 17.18
CA LEU A 162 -9.14 4.78 18.30
C LEU A 162 -10.07 3.57 18.33
N THR A 163 -9.49 2.37 18.44
CA THR A 163 -10.22 1.11 18.67
C THR A 163 -9.62 0.40 19.90
N GLY A 164 -10.23 -0.72 20.31
CA GLY A 164 -9.79 -1.46 21.50
C GLY A 164 -10.04 -0.71 22.81
N ILE A 165 -11.15 0.03 22.89
CA ILE A 165 -11.53 0.82 24.07
C ILE A 165 -11.94 -0.14 25.20
N GLU A 166 -11.22 -0.11 26.32
CA GLU A 166 -11.53 -0.94 27.50
C GLU A 166 -12.45 -0.25 28.50
N LYS A 167 -12.56 1.09 28.42
CA LYS A 167 -13.32 1.89 29.39
C LYS A 167 -14.54 2.54 28.75
N GLY A 168 -15.71 2.26 29.31
CA GLY A 168 -16.99 2.79 28.86
C GLY A 168 -17.72 1.85 27.89
N ASN A 169 -18.82 2.34 27.29
CA ASN A 169 -19.70 1.55 26.43
C ASN A 169 -19.44 1.76 24.92
N LEU A 170 -18.25 2.28 24.57
CA LEU A 170 -17.88 2.60 23.19
C LEU A 170 -16.93 1.55 22.64
N SER A 171 -17.15 1.11 21.39
CA SER A 171 -16.25 0.19 20.69
C SER A 171 -15.13 0.91 19.93
N GLN A 172 -15.39 2.15 19.50
CA GLN A 172 -14.45 2.99 18.75
C GLN A 172 -14.73 4.49 18.99
N LEU A 173 -13.71 5.31 18.80
CA LEU A 173 -13.79 6.77 18.86
C LEU A 173 -13.10 7.38 17.63
N GLU A 174 -13.81 8.23 16.90
CA GLU A 174 -13.26 8.94 15.75
C GLU A 174 -13.22 10.45 16.02
N PHE A 175 -12.04 11.03 15.87
CA PHE A 175 -11.80 12.47 15.97
C PHE A 175 -11.56 13.01 14.55
N ARG A 176 -12.25 14.08 14.17
CA ARG A 176 -12.10 14.75 12.86
C ARG A 176 -12.08 16.26 13.07
N GLY A 177 -11.16 16.93 12.37
CA GLY A 177 -10.95 18.37 12.53
C GLY A 177 -9.64 18.81 11.89
N HIS A 178 -9.48 20.10 11.61
CA HIS A 178 -8.22 20.60 11.11
C HIS A 178 -7.26 20.80 12.28
N SER A 179 -6.04 20.27 12.16
CA SER A 179 -4.99 20.45 13.16
C SER A 179 -5.35 19.92 14.55
N ILE A 180 -5.85 18.68 14.65
CA ILE A 180 -5.95 17.96 15.93
C ILE A 180 -4.53 17.53 16.35
N GLN A 181 -3.66 18.51 16.59
CA GLN A 181 -2.21 18.32 16.65
C GLN A 181 -1.73 17.87 18.02
N THR A 182 -2.43 18.25 19.09
CA THR A 182 -1.83 18.09 20.41
C THR A 182 -2.03 16.67 20.92
N GLU A 183 -0.91 15.99 21.19
CA GLU A 183 -0.88 14.75 22.00
C GLU A 183 -1.64 14.95 23.33
N ALA A 184 -1.73 16.20 23.82
CA ALA A 184 -2.54 16.56 24.97
C ALA A 184 -4.03 16.22 24.78
N GLU A 185 -4.62 16.45 23.60
CA GLU A 185 -6.02 16.14 23.33
C GLU A 185 -6.22 14.64 23.03
N ILE A 186 -5.52 14.11 22.01
CA ILE A 186 -5.74 12.72 21.58
C ILE A 186 -5.11 11.71 22.56
N GLY A 187 -3.94 12.01 23.11
CA GLY A 187 -3.28 11.16 24.10
C GLY A 187 -4.02 11.12 25.43
N LEU A 188 -4.72 12.20 25.82
CA LEU A 188 -5.66 12.16 26.95
C LEU A 188 -6.78 11.16 26.69
N TYR A 189 -7.41 11.19 25.51
CA TYR A 189 -8.48 10.26 25.17
C TYR A 189 -8.00 8.81 25.01
N ALA A 190 -6.85 8.59 24.36
CA ALA A 190 -6.24 7.28 24.25
C ALA A 190 -5.93 6.68 25.64
N ARG A 191 -5.36 7.47 26.57
CA ARG A 191 -5.11 7.04 27.96
C ARG A 191 -6.41 6.86 28.76
N LYS A 192 -7.36 7.78 28.63
CA LYS A 192 -8.64 7.76 29.36
C LYS A 192 -9.47 6.53 29.01
N TYR A 193 -9.52 6.19 27.73
CA TYR A 193 -10.31 5.06 27.21
C TYR A 193 -9.51 3.78 27.03
N LYS A 194 -8.18 3.83 27.26
CA LYS A 194 -7.20 2.76 26.98
C LYS A 194 -7.28 2.23 25.53
N GLY A 195 -7.69 3.08 24.58
CA GLY A 195 -7.77 2.72 23.17
C GLY A 195 -6.42 2.89 22.47
N SER A 196 -6.25 2.17 21.36
CA SER A 196 -5.07 2.27 20.49
C SER A 196 -5.39 3.04 19.22
N ILE A 197 -4.45 3.85 18.72
CA ILE A 197 -4.58 4.49 17.41
C ILE A 197 -4.46 3.40 16.35
N THR A 198 -5.52 3.18 15.57
CA THR A 198 -5.54 2.16 14.51
C THR A 198 -5.70 2.73 13.11
N ARG A 199 -6.15 3.98 13.02
CA ARG A 199 -6.10 4.75 11.78
C ARG A 199 -5.87 6.22 12.09
N PHE A 200 -5.10 6.89 11.25
CA PHE A 200 -5.04 8.34 11.27
C PHE A 200 -4.80 8.89 9.86
N ARG A 201 -5.14 10.16 9.67
CA ARG A 201 -4.83 10.94 8.48
C ARG A 201 -4.01 12.14 8.90
N GLY A 202 -2.83 12.30 8.29
CA GLY A 202 -1.96 13.42 8.57
C GLY A 202 -1.12 13.85 7.37
N THR A 203 -0.52 15.03 7.48
CA THR A 203 0.39 15.57 6.46
C THR A 203 1.83 15.32 6.88
N PHE A 204 2.63 14.73 5.99
CA PHE A 204 4.04 14.44 6.23
C PHE A 204 4.93 15.33 5.37
N SER A 205 6.12 15.65 5.89
CA SER A 205 7.19 16.25 5.08
C SER A 205 8.04 15.15 4.47
N TYR A 206 7.88 14.98 3.17
CA TYR A 206 8.60 13.95 2.42
C TYR A 206 10.02 14.41 2.04
N PRO A 207 10.95 13.48 1.77
CA PRO A 207 12.34 13.79 1.38
C PRO A 207 12.49 14.60 0.08
N SER A 208 11.42 14.75 -0.71
CA SER A 208 11.36 15.69 -1.83
C SER A 208 11.15 17.15 -1.45
N GLY A 209 10.79 17.43 -0.20
CA GLY A 209 10.25 18.72 0.22
C GLY A 209 8.74 18.82 0.01
N ALA A 210 8.09 17.80 -0.58
CA ALA A 210 6.64 17.78 -0.70
C ALA A 210 5.96 17.59 0.66
N PHE A 211 4.81 18.23 0.81
CA PHE A 211 3.91 18.04 1.95
C PHE A 211 2.69 17.29 1.45
N LEU A 212 2.67 15.97 1.67
CA LEU A 212 1.59 15.12 1.19
C LEU A 212 0.74 14.63 2.36
N THR A 213 -0.57 14.68 2.16
CA THR A 213 -1.51 14.03 3.08
C THR A 213 -1.42 12.52 2.87
N THR A 214 -1.35 11.79 3.97
CA THR A 214 -1.29 10.33 4.00
C THR A 214 -2.26 9.81 5.05
N THR A 215 -3.11 8.88 4.66
CA THR A 215 -3.93 8.09 5.59
C THR A 215 -3.19 6.80 5.88
N VAL A 216 -2.99 6.48 7.16
CA VAL A 216 -2.36 5.25 7.63
C VAL A 216 -3.43 4.42 8.33
N ASN A 217 -3.49 3.14 8.01
CA ASN A 217 -4.34 2.16 8.67
C ASN A 217 -3.46 1.01 9.17
N ALA A 218 -3.28 0.99 10.49
CA ALA A 218 -2.31 0.17 11.19
C ALA A 218 -2.64 -1.32 11.16
N GLU A 219 -3.87 -1.68 11.52
CA GLU A 219 -4.32 -3.07 11.62
C GLU A 219 -4.19 -3.81 10.29
N THR A 220 -4.44 -3.09 9.19
CA THR A 220 -4.44 -3.67 7.84
C THR A 220 -3.13 -3.47 7.09
N GLY A 221 -2.12 -2.87 7.73
CA GLY A 221 -0.83 -2.57 7.09
C GLY A 221 -0.99 -1.82 5.79
N SER A 222 -1.80 -0.75 5.78
CA SER A 222 -2.10 -0.02 4.55
C SER A 222 -1.97 1.47 4.70
N LEU A 223 -1.62 2.13 3.61
CA LEU A 223 -1.61 3.58 3.52
C LEU A 223 -2.26 4.06 2.23
N MET A 224 -2.66 5.32 2.22
CA MET A 224 -3.04 6.06 1.03
C MET A 224 -2.31 7.39 1.03
N VAL A 225 -1.39 7.59 0.08
CA VAL A 225 -0.70 8.87 -0.12
C VAL A 225 -1.47 9.67 -1.16
N TYR A 226 -2.00 10.83 -0.78
CA TYR A 226 -2.67 11.73 -1.70
C TYR A 226 -1.62 12.51 -2.50
N LYS A 227 -1.76 12.53 -3.82
CA LYS A 227 -0.79 13.22 -4.69
C LYS A 227 -1.08 14.72 -4.74
N SER A 228 -0.03 15.52 -4.84
CA SER A 228 -0.11 16.91 -5.31
C SER A 228 0.39 16.98 -6.75
N GLY A 229 -0.46 17.33 -7.70
CA GLY A 229 -0.09 17.45 -9.11
C GLY A 229 0.01 16.10 -9.86
N ASP A 230 1.15 15.85 -10.52
CA ASP A 230 1.29 14.80 -11.54
C ASP A 230 1.53 13.38 -10.99
N GLY A 231 1.96 13.26 -9.73
CA GLY A 231 2.27 11.96 -9.13
C GLY A 231 3.02 12.08 -7.81
N ILE A 232 3.67 10.99 -7.41
CA ILE A 232 4.48 10.92 -6.19
C ILE A 232 5.88 10.44 -6.58
N LEU A 233 6.92 11.05 -6.03
CA LEU A 233 8.28 10.62 -6.34
C LEU A 233 8.55 9.25 -5.71
N GLU A 234 9.23 8.37 -6.44
CA GLU A 234 9.58 7.03 -5.96
C GLU A 234 10.33 7.08 -4.62
N LYS A 235 11.22 8.06 -4.44
CA LYS A 235 11.97 8.25 -3.18
C LYS A 235 11.06 8.54 -1.98
N ASP A 236 9.94 9.24 -2.22
CA ASP A 236 8.99 9.61 -1.18
C ASP A 236 8.15 8.40 -0.77
N LEU A 237 7.76 7.58 -1.76
CA LEU A 237 7.08 6.31 -1.53
C LEU A 237 7.97 5.31 -0.79
N THR A 238 9.22 5.15 -1.23
CA THR A 238 10.19 4.29 -0.55
C THR A 238 10.36 4.73 0.90
N TRP A 239 10.51 6.03 1.17
CA TRP A 239 10.69 6.54 2.52
C TRP A 239 9.49 6.23 3.44
N ILE A 240 8.25 6.52 3.03
CA ILE A 240 7.09 6.27 3.91
C ILE A 240 6.85 4.78 4.12
N VAL A 241 7.12 3.94 3.12
CA VAL A 241 7.01 2.49 3.26
C VAL A 241 8.09 1.95 4.18
N ASP A 242 9.33 2.39 4.03
CA ASP A 242 10.43 1.99 4.92
C ASP A 242 10.12 2.40 6.36
N LEU A 243 9.60 3.61 6.57
CA LEU A 243 9.17 4.07 7.88
C LEU A 243 8.07 3.19 8.49
N MET A 244 7.09 2.75 7.69
CA MET A 244 6.06 1.82 8.16
C MET A 244 6.61 0.42 8.46
N GLU A 245 7.52 -0.08 7.63
CA GLU A 245 8.15 -1.38 7.85
C GLU A 245 9.01 -1.37 9.13
N GLU A 246 9.75 -0.30 9.38
CA GLU A 246 10.49 -0.10 10.63
C GLU A 246 9.56 -0.03 11.84
N ALA A 247 8.47 0.72 11.74
CA ALA A 247 7.47 0.81 12.81
C ALA A 247 6.77 -0.53 13.11
N ALA A 248 6.74 -1.48 12.17
CA ALA A 248 6.17 -2.80 12.37
C ALA A 248 7.13 -3.82 13.01
N LEU A 249 8.39 -3.45 13.20
CA LEU A 249 9.44 -4.28 13.82
C LEU A 249 9.68 -3.92 15.29
N GLU A 250 9.15 -2.79 15.75
CA GLU A 250 9.12 -2.37 17.16
C GLU A 250 8.00 -3.10 17.94
#